data_AF-A0AAV4V636-F1
#
_entry.id   AF-A0AAV4V636-F1
#
_cell.length_a   1.000
_cell.length_b   1.000
_cell.length_c   1.000
_cell.angle_alpha   90.00
_cell.angle_beta   90.00
_cell.angle_gamma   90.00
#
_symmetry.space_group_name_H-M   'P 1'
#
loop_
_entity.id
_entity.type
_entity.pdbx_description
1 polymer ?
#
loop_
_entity_poly.entity_id
_entity_poly.type
_entity_poly.pdbx_seq_one_letter_code
_entity_poly.pdbx_strand_id
1 'polypeptide(L)'
;MSAPEWVEIVEPITKVTMYANLTTGECVREVPPGKVKKMDENQWWELFDRENSRFYYYNATSQRTEWHKPQNCDIIPLAKLWTLKQNTEVRDNDDSRSHVKRNLYLLKP
;
A
#
# COMPACT_ATOMS: atom_id res chain seq x y z
N MET A 1 15.24 -9.31 13.77
CA MET A 1 14.85 -7.89 13.69
C MET A 1 13.48 -7.84 13.04
N SER A 2 12.46 -7.31 13.70
CA SER A 2 11.11 -7.20 13.13
C SER A 2 11.10 -6.28 11.91
N ALA A 3 10.36 -6.65 10.88
CA ALA A 3 10.15 -5.81 9.69
C ALA A 3 9.55 -4.45 10.10
N PRO A 4 9.85 -3.36 9.38
CA PRO A 4 9.19 -2.08 9.63
C PRO A 4 7.69 -2.24 9.47
N GLU A 5 6.95 -1.82 10.50
CA GLU A 5 5.50 -2.00 10.55
C GLU A 5 4.79 -1.03 9.61
N TRP A 6 5.37 0.16 9.43
CA TRP A 6 4.82 1.23 8.62
C TRP A 6 5.58 1.38 7.30
N VAL A 7 4.86 1.61 6.21
CA VAL A 7 5.41 1.95 4.90
C VAL A 7 4.82 3.26 4.41
N GLU A 8 5.68 4.12 3.88
CA GLU A 8 5.30 5.36 3.22
C GLU A 8 4.69 5.05 1.84
N ILE A 9 3.53 5.63 1.57
CA ILE A 9 2.82 5.54 0.30
C ILE A 9 2.47 6.94 -0.18
N VAL A 10 2.54 7.18 -1.48
CA VAL A 10 2.19 8.45 -2.11
C VAL A 10 1.00 8.23 -3.04
N GLU A 11 0.01 9.12 -2.92
CA GLU A 11 -1.11 9.15 -3.85
C GLU A 11 -0.64 9.61 -5.24
N PRO A 12 -0.96 8.86 -6.32
CA PRO A 12 -0.48 9.20 -7.66
C PRO A 12 -1.00 10.54 -8.18
N ILE A 13 -2.22 10.94 -7.81
CA ILE A 13 -2.89 12.16 -8.31
C ILE A 13 -2.50 13.38 -7.48
N THR A 14 -2.83 13.39 -6.19
CA THR A 14 -2.61 14.55 -5.31
C THR A 14 -1.16 14.69 -4.84
N LYS A 15 -0.35 13.64 -5.03
CA LYS A 15 1.01 13.50 -4.46
C LYS A 15 1.05 13.62 -2.94
N VAL A 16 -0.08 13.36 -2.27
CA VAL A 16 -0.14 13.32 -0.81
C VAL A 16 0.55 12.06 -0.30
N THR A 17 1.47 12.25 0.63
CA THR A 17 2.12 11.16 1.37
C THR A 17 1.23 10.67 2.51
N MET A 18 1.17 9.35 2.67
CA MET A 18 0.49 8.66 3.76
C MET A 18 1.37 7.50 4.25
N TYR A 19 1.01 6.90 5.38
CA TYR A 19 1.73 5.78 5.98
C TYR A 19 0.77 4.65 6.27
N ALA A 20 1.09 3.45 5.78
CA ALA A 20 0.27 2.26 5.95
C ALA A 20 0.97 1.23 6.86
N ASN A 21 0.25 0.69 7.83
CA ASN A 21 0.76 -0.37 8.71
C ASN A 21 0.43 -1.74 8.11
N LEU A 22 1.46 -2.51 7.75
CA LEU A 22 1.30 -3.83 7.11
C LEU A 22 0.80 -4.91 8.08
N THR A 23 0.91 -4.68 9.38
CA THR A 23 0.48 -5.60 10.44
C THR A 23 -0.97 -5.33 10.84
N THR A 24 -1.33 -4.07 11.09
CA THR A 24 -2.66 -3.69 11.60
C THR A 24 -3.64 -3.30 10.51
N GLY A 25 -3.17 -2.98 9.29
CA GLY A 25 -4.02 -2.47 8.23
C GLY A 25 -4.37 -0.98 8.37
N GLU A 26 -3.74 -0.27 9.31
CA GLU A 26 -3.99 1.15 9.56
C GLU A 26 -3.35 2.04 8.49
N CYS A 27 -3.94 3.21 8.26
CA CYS A 27 -3.40 4.21 7.34
C CYS A 27 -3.57 5.59 7.94
N VAL A 28 -2.49 6.37 7.99
CA VAL A 28 -2.47 7.72 8.57
C VAL A 28 -1.76 8.69 7.62
N ARG A 29 -2.07 9.99 7.71
CA ARG A 29 -1.36 11.03 6.96
C ARG A 29 -0.14 11.57 7.71
N GLU A 30 -0.18 11.50 9.03
CA GLU A 30 0.91 11.95 9.90
C GLU A 30 1.96 10.85 10.05
N VAL A 31 3.20 11.25 10.34
CA VAL A 31 4.29 10.29 10.56
C VAL A 31 3.96 9.43 11.79
N PRO A 32 3.79 8.12 11.64
CA PRO A 32 3.43 7.26 12.75
C PRO A 32 4.64 7.05 13.69
N PRO A 33 4.40 6.70 14.97
CA PRO A 33 5.47 6.31 15.86
C PRO A 33 6.13 5.00 15.40
N GLY A 34 7.46 4.94 15.50
CA GLY A 34 8.24 3.74 15.20
C GLY A 34 9.00 3.79 13.88
N LYS A 35 9.36 2.60 13.36
CA LYS A 35 10.14 2.48 12.12
C LYS A 35 9.22 2.55 10.91
N VAL A 36 9.37 3.62 10.14
CA VAL A 36 8.75 3.79 8.83
C VAL A 36 9.73 3.40 7.73
N LYS A 37 9.29 2.53 6.83
CA LYS A 37 9.98 2.30 5.57
C LYS A 37 9.56 3.38 4.57
N LYS A 38 10.49 4.27 4.25
CA LYS A 38 10.28 5.28 3.21
C LYS A 38 10.17 4.64 1.83
N MET A 39 9.63 5.39 0.88
CA MET A 39 9.68 5.01 -0.52
C MET A 39 11.14 4.90 -0.99
N ASP A 40 11.41 3.90 -1.83
CA ASP A 40 12.74 3.59 -2.36
C ASP A 40 12.62 3.23 -3.85
N GLU A 41 13.68 3.42 -4.63
CA GLU A 41 13.68 3.09 -6.07
C GLU A 41 13.53 1.58 -6.33
N ASN A 42 14.04 0.74 -5.43
CA ASN A 42 13.96 -0.71 -5.50
C ASN A 42 12.67 -1.25 -4.84
N GLN A 43 11.76 -0.38 -4.42
CA GLN A 43 10.51 -0.74 -3.77
C GLN A 43 9.37 -0.91 -4.78
N TRP A 44 8.70 -2.04 -4.69
CA TRP A 44 7.50 -2.33 -5.49
C TRP A 44 6.35 -2.70 -4.56
N TRP A 45 5.22 -2.05 -4.76
CA TRP A 45 4.00 -2.35 -4.04
C TRP A 45 3.25 -3.46 -4.76
N GLU A 46 3.09 -4.60 -4.09
CA GLU A 46 2.23 -5.67 -4.54
C GLU A 46 0.79 -5.34 -4.17
N LEU A 47 -0.02 -5.17 -5.19
CA LEU A 47 -1.42 -4.78 -5.13
C LEU A 47 -2.25 -5.88 -5.78
N PHE A 48 -3.52 -6.00 -5.36
CA PHE A 48 -4.44 -6.98 -5.93
C PHE A 48 -5.46 -6.28 -6.82
N ASP A 49 -5.43 -6.60 -8.11
CA ASP A 49 -6.45 -6.19 -9.04
C ASP A 49 -7.66 -7.12 -8.95
N ARG A 50 -8.78 -6.58 -8.46
CA ARG A 50 -10.05 -7.30 -8.36
C ARG A 50 -10.71 -7.57 -9.71
N GLU A 51 -10.50 -6.69 -10.70
CA GLU A 51 -11.16 -6.82 -12.00
C GLU A 51 -10.60 -8.03 -12.75
N ASN A 52 -9.26 -8.14 -12.80
CA ASN A 52 -8.58 -9.27 -13.42
C ASN A 52 -8.26 -10.41 -12.42
N SER A 53 -8.65 -10.27 -11.15
CA SER A 53 -8.35 -11.22 -10.07
C SER A 53 -6.88 -11.65 -10.00
N ARG A 54 -5.97 -10.68 -10.16
CA ARG A 54 -4.51 -10.93 -10.26
C ARG A 54 -3.71 -9.89 -9.50
N PHE A 55 -2.53 -10.28 -8.99
CA PHE A 55 -1.58 -9.34 -8.42
C PHE A 55 -0.87 -8.51 -9.50
N TYR A 56 -0.60 -7.25 -9.17
CA TYR A 56 0.24 -6.34 -9.95
C TYR A 56 1.20 -5.61 -9.02
N TYR A 57 2.27 -5.07 -9.61
CA TYR A 57 3.38 -4.47 -8.91
C TYR A 57 3.53 -3.03 -9.38
N TYR A 58 3.46 -2.08 -8.46
CA TYR A 58 3.64 -0.67 -8.77
C TYR A 58 4.90 -0.13 -8.11
N ASN A 59 5.77 0.50 -8.89
CA ASN A 59 6.92 1.23 -8.39
C ASN A 59 6.59 2.72 -8.33
N ALA A 60 6.46 3.26 -7.13
CA ALA A 60 6.06 4.64 -6.93
C ALA A 60 7.15 5.65 -7.29
N THR A 61 8.43 5.25 -7.26
CA THR A 61 9.57 6.09 -7.61
C THR A 61 9.66 6.30 -9.13
N SER A 62 9.53 5.23 -9.91
CA SER A 62 9.53 5.27 -11.37
C SER A 62 8.14 5.45 -12.00
N GLN A 63 7.08 5.41 -11.18
CA GLN A 63 5.68 5.46 -11.60
C GLN A 63 5.34 4.40 -12.65
N ARG A 64 5.88 3.18 -12.48
CA ARG A 64 5.69 2.05 -13.40
C ARG A 64 4.81 0.98 -12.77
N THR A 65 3.97 0.36 -13.60
CA THR A 65 3.14 -0.77 -13.22
C THR A 65 3.51 -2.00 -14.03
N GLU A 66 3.63 -3.15 -13.35
CA GLU A 66 4.04 -4.41 -13.94
C GLU A 66 3.13 -5.55 -13.45
N TRP A 67 2.83 -6.50 -14.34
CA TRP A 67 2.02 -7.69 -14.02
C TRP A 67 2.85 -8.86 -13.48
N HIS A 68 4.17 -8.76 -13.59
CA HIS A 68 5.12 -9.79 -13.15
C HIS A 68 5.86 -9.30 -11.92
N LYS A 69 6.09 -10.21 -10.98
CA LYS A 69 6.84 -9.91 -9.76
C LYS A 69 8.29 -9.56 -10.11
N PRO A 70 8.76 -8.35 -9.80
CA PRO A 70 10.13 -7.97 -10.07
C PRO A 70 11.09 -8.76 -9.17
N GLN A 71 12.25 -9.11 -9.71
CA GLN A 71 13.28 -9.91 -9.03
C GLN A 71 14.31 -9.01 -8.35
N ASN A 72 14.88 -9.46 -7.23
CA ASN A 72 15.88 -8.72 -6.44
C ASN A 72 15.40 -7.34 -5.93
N CYS A 73 14.09 -7.15 -5.85
CA CYS A 73 13.45 -5.93 -5.37
C CYS A 73 12.79 -6.13 -4.00
N ASP A 74 12.52 -5.03 -3.31
CA ASP A 74 11.76 -5.01 -2.07
C ASP A 74 10.26 -4.96 -2.37
N ILE A 75 9.57 -6.08 -2.13
CA ILE A 75 8.14 -6.20 -2.40
C ILE A 75 7.34 -5.88 -1.13
N ILE A 76 6.54 -4.82 -1.19
CA ILE A 76 5.64 -4.40 -0.11
C ILE A 76 4.25 -4.97 -0.40
N PRO A 77 3.75 -5.94 0.40
CA PRO A 77 2.48 -6.61 0.14
C PRO A 77 1.27 -5.78 0.59
N LEU A 78 1.04 -4.63 -0.06
CA LEU A 78 -0.11 -3.76 0.23
C LEU A 78 -1.45 -4.47 0.02
N ALA A 79 -1.51 -5.48 -0.85
CA ALA A 79 -2.67 -6.35 -1.01
C ALA A 79 -3.15 -6.99 0.31
N LYS A 80 -2.24 -7.24 1.27
CA LYS A 80 -2.60 -7.81 2.58
C LYS A 80 -3.44 -6.86 3.42
N LEU A 81 -3.26 -5.55 3.27
CA LEU A 81 -4.06 -4.54 3.97
C LEU A 81 -5.56 -4.72 3.68
N TRP A 82 -5.90 -5.21 2.49
CA TRP A 82 -7.27 -5.51 2.13
C TRP A 82 -7.82 -6.73 2.90
N THR A 83 -7.02 -7.79 3.02
CA THR A 83 -7.42 -9.07 3.63
C THR A 83 -7.52 -8.96 5.15
N LEU A 84 -6.60 -8.23 5.78
CA LEU A 84 -6.60 -7.98 7.23
C LEU A 84 -7.87 -7.26 7.71
N LYS A 85 -8.44 -6.37 6.87
CA LYS A 85 -9.67 -5.66 7.19
C LYS A 85 -10.92 -6.55 7.23
N GLN A 86 -11.04 -7.52 6.32
CA GLN A 86 -12.20 -8.44 6.30
C GLN A 86 -12.23 -9.38 7.51
N ASN A 87 -11.07 -9.61 8.14
CA ASN A 87 -10.99 -10.41 9.36
C ASN A 87 -11.25 -9.59 10.65
N THR A 88 -11.40 -8.26 10.52
CA THR A 88 -11.58 -7.30 11.63
C THR A 88 -12.86 -6.49 11.42
N GLU A 89 -13.96 -7.14 11.01
CA GLU A 89 -15.23 -6.49 10.78
C GLU A 89 -16.11 -6.52 12.03
N VAL A 90 -16.12 -5.41 12.79
CA VAL A 90 -17.36 -4.74 13.19
C VAL A 90 -17.05 -3.34 13.73
N ARG A 91 -17.67 -2.33 13.11
CA ARG A 91 -17.65 -0.88 13.43
C ARG A 91 -16.35 -0.16 13.05
N ASP A 92 -16.36 0.63 12.00
CA ASP A 92 -16.83 2.02 12.13
C ASP A 92 -16.81 2.74 10.76
N ASN A 93 -17.64 3.77 10.70
CA ASN A 93 -18.00 4.58 9.56
C ASN A 93 -16.91 5.66 9.34
N ASP A 94 -15.68 5.26 8.97
CA ASP A 94 -14.54 6.18 8.86
C ASP A 94 -14.17 6.50 7.39
N ASP A 95 -14.63 7.67 6.94
CA ASP A 95 -14.40 8.33 5.65
C ASP A 95 -12.92 8.49 5.28
N SER A 96 -12.03 8.49 6.27
CA SER A 96 -10.57 8.66 6.11
C SER A 96 -9.91 7.52 5.34
N ARG A 97 -10.44 6.30 5.42
CA ARG A 97 -9.89 5.07 4.82
C ARG A 97 -10.38 4.75 3.40
N SER A 98 -11.42 5.45 2.95
CA SER A 98 -11.91 5.40 1.57
C SER A 98 -10.87 5.94 0.58
N HIS A 99 -10.05 6.89 1.03
CA HIS A 99 -9.02 7.54 0.22
C HIS A 99 -7.90 6.58 -0.18
N VAL A 100 -7.30 5.82 0.75
CA VAL A 100 -6.23 4.86 0.38
C VAL A 100 -6.73 3.80 -0.60
N LYS A 101 -7.94 3.26 -0.39
CA LYS A 101 -8.53 2.30 -1.34
C LYS A 101 -8.68 2.92 -2.73
N ARG A 102 -9.30 4.10 -2.85
CA ARG A 102 -9.38 4.82 -4.13
C ARG A 102 -7.99 5.05 -4.74
N ASN A 103 -7.04 5.48 -3.92
CA ASN A 103 -5.66 5.80 -4.35
C ASN A 103 -4.94 4.58 -4.90
N LEU A 104 -5.13 3.39 -4.32
CA LEU A 104 -4.55 2.15 -4.83
C LEU A 104 -5.22 1.69 -6.14
N TYR A 105 -6.53 1.90 -6.28
CA TYR A 105 -7.25 1.61 -7.53
C TYR A 105 -6.83 2.53 -8.69
N LEU A 106 -6.30 3.71 -8.40
CA LEU A 106 -5.78 4.66 -9.39
C LEU A 106 -4.39 4.28 -9.93
N LEU A 107 -3.75 3.24 -9.37
CA LEU A 107 -2.42 2.75 -9.76
C LEU A 107 -2.47 1.60 -10.78
N LYS A 108 -3.66 1.29 -11.31
CA LYS A 108 -3.81 0.27 -12.34
C LYS A 108 -3.17 0.74 -13.66
N PRO A 109 -2.58 -0.18 -14.43
CA PRO A 109 -2.01 0.13 -15.74
C PRO A 109 -3.10 0.49 -16.77
#